data_AF-V5HC98-F1
#
_entry.id   AF-V5HC98-F1
#
_cell.length_a   1.000
_cell.length_b   1.000
_cell.length_c   1.000
_cell.angle_alpha   90.00
_cell.angle_beta   90.00
_cell.angle_gamma   90.00
#
_symmetry.space_group_name_H-M   'P 1'
#
loop_
_entity.id
_entity.type
_entity.pdbx_description
1 polymer ?
#
loop_
_entity_poly.entity_id
_entity_poly.type
_entity_poly.pdbx_seq_one_letter_code
_entity_poly.pdbx_strand_id
1 'polypeptide(L)'
;IKHRPQWNYNRNEIIRGVWKGVMVPGLSFGNAVMCMRSEIQAGLEIQQRSVGRLALGAHGNTPKEGVQGDMGWASFKSREAISKVKFEQRLAEIEDTRWAAKV
;
A
#
# COMPACT_ATOMS: atom_id res chain seq x y z
N ILE A 1 27.46 18.97 29.17
CA ILE A 1 26.31 18.12 28.76
C ILE A 1 25.92 18.52 27.34
N LYS A 2 26.12 17.66 26.33
CA LYS A 2 25.75 17.97 24.93
C LYS A 2 24.23 17.98 24.83
N HIS A 3 23.64 19.15 24.59
CA HIS A 3 22.22 19.28 24.25
C HIS A 3 21.96 18.56 22.92
N ARG A 4 21.42 17.34 22.96
CA ARG A 4 20.82 16.73 21.78
C ARG A 4 19.53 17.51 21.46
N PRO A 5 19.28 17.87 20.19
CA PRO A 5 18.08 18.61 19.84
C PRO A 5 16.82 17.83 20.22
N GLN A 6 15.85 18.53 20.84
CA GLN A 6 14.57 18.00 21.34
C GLN A 6 13.59 17.57 20.24
N TRP A 7 13.96 17.74 18.97
CA TRP A 7 13.21 17.20 17.83
C TRP A 7 13.58 15.72 17.62
N ASN A 8 13.14 14.87 18.53
CA ASN A 8 13.10 13.44 18.27
C ASN A 8 12.00 13.19 17.24
N TYR A 9 12.36 13.21 15.96
CA TYR A 9 11.42 12.79 14.92
C TYR A 9 11.08 11.31 15.15
N ASN A 10 9.79 10.99 15.23
CA ASN A 10 9.36 9.61 15.29
C ASN A 10 9.42 9.04 13.86
N ARG A 11 10.45 8.23 13.59
CA ARG A 11 10.64 7.58 12.29
C ARG A 11 9.38 6.84 11.83
N ASN A 12 8.68 6.19 12.76
CA ASN A 12 7.44 5.47 12.46
C ASN A 12 6.35 6.41 11.94
N GLU A 13 6.17 7.55 12.58
CA GLU A 13 5.15 8.53 12.18
C GLU A 13 5.45 9.15 10.82
N ILE A 14 6.70 9.54 10.58
CA ILE A 14 7.10 10.11 9.28
C ILE A 14 6.87 9.09 8.16
N ILE A 15 7.33 7.84 8.34
CA ILE A 15 7.18 6.82 7.30
C ILE A 15 5.71 6.47 7.10
N ARG A 16 4.90 6.39 8.15
CA ARG A 16 3.45 6.19 8.02
C ARG A 16 2.80 7.36 7.27
N GLY A 17 3.19 8.59 7.57
CA GLY A 17 2.73 9.79 6.88
C GLY A 17 3.03 9.76 5.39
N VAL A 18 4.30 9.54 5.02
CA VAL A 18 4.71 9.41 3.61
C VAL A 18 4.02 8.24 2.92
N TRP A 19 3.88 7.10 3.61
CA TRP A 19 3.22 5.93 3.05
C TRP A 19 1.75 6.20 2.73
N LYS A 20 1.01 6.82 3.65
CA LYS A 20 -0.41 7.15 3.45
C LYS A 20 -0.59 8.28 2.44
N GLY A 21 0.29 9.29 2.44
CA GLY A 21 0.18 10.46 1.57
C GLY A 21 0.64 10.22 0.12
N VAL A 22 1.64 9.37 -0.10
CA VAL A 22 2.26 9.19 -1.42
C VAL A 22 2.07 7.78 -1.96
N MET A 23 2.46 6.77 -1.18
CA MET A 23 2.50 5.39 -1.66
C MET A 23 1.09 4.83 -1.88
N VAL A 24 0.17 5.02 -0.93
CA VAL A 24 -1.20 4.49 -1.06
C VAL A 24 -1.94 5.05 -2.29
N PRO A 25 -1.95 6.38 -2.57
CA PRO A 25 -2.54 6.91 -3.79
C PRO A 25 -1.86 6.36 -5.05
N GLY A 26 -0.52 6.34 -5.10
CA GLY A 26 0.22 5.86 -6.27
C GLY A 26 -0.07 4.39 -6.59
N LEU A 27 -0.11 3.53 -5.57
CA LEU A 27 -0.46 2.12 -5.73
C LEU A 27 -1.93 1.91 -6.13
N SER A 28 -2.84 2.75 -5.63
CA SER A 28 -4.26 2.66 -5.98
C SER A 28 -4.51 3.08 -7.43
N PHE A 29 -3.83 4.14 -7.89
CA PHE A 29 -3.86 4.56 -9.28
C PHE A 29 -3.25 3.49 -10.19
N GLY A 30 -2.08 2.97 -9.83
CA GLY A 30 -1.42 1.88 -10.54
C GLY A 30 -2.35 0.68 -10.73
N ASN A 31 -2.98 0.20 -9.66
CA ASN A 31 -3.94 -0.90 -9.72
C ASN A 31 -5.19 -0.61 -10.57
N ALA A 32 -5.66 0.63 -10.62
CA ALA A 32 -6.87 0.99 -11.37
C ALA A 32 -6.62 1.11 -12.88
N VAL A 33 -5.42 1.50 -13.28
CA VAL A 33 -5.08 1.77 -14.70
C VAL A 33 -4.36 0.60 -15.34
N MET A 34 -3.49 -0.06 -14.58
CA MET A 34 -2.61 -1.12 -15.05
C MET A 34 -2.89 -2.35 -14.20
N CYS A 35 -3.60 -3.35 -14.73
CA CYS A 35 -3.64 -4.67 -14.08
C CYS A 35 -2.19 -5.15 -13.86
N MET A 36 -1.67 -4.97 -12.63
CA MET A 36 -0.26 -5.22 -12.34
C MET A 36 0.00 -6.72 -12.39
N ARG A 37 1.06 -7.13 -13.10
CA ARG A 37 1.48 -8.53 -13.16
C ARG A 37 1.85 -9.04 -11.76
N SER A 38 1.59 -10.32 -11.50
CA SER A 38 1.84 -10.99 -10.21
C SER A 38 3.28 -10.81 -9.72
N GLU A 39 4.25 -10.82 -10.63
CA GLU A 39 5.67 -10.70 -10.31
C GLU A 39 5.99 -9.31 -9.73
N ILE A 40 5.38 -8.27 -10.31
CA ILE A 40 5.57 -6.88 -9.87
C ILE A 40 4.93 -6.69 -8.49
N GLN A 41 3.72 -7.22 -8.28
CA GLN A 41 3.05 -7.17 -6.99
C GLN A 41 3.86 -7.86 -5.88
N ALA A 42 4.43 -9.04 -6.16
CA ALA A 42 5.28 -9.76 -5.22
C ALA A 42 6.54 -8.95 -4.86
N GLY A 43 7.18 -8.34 -5.87
CA GLY A 43 8.32 -7.45 -5.65
C GLY A 43 7.97 -6.24 -4.78
N LEU A 44 6.85 -5.57 -5.06
CA LEU A 44 6.37 -4.43 -4.26
C LEU A 44 6.03 -4.84 -2.82
N GLU A 45 5.51 -6.04 -2.60
CA GLU A 45 5.20 -6.52 -1.25
C GLU A 45 6.47 -6.81 -0.42
N ILE A 46 7.54 -7.30 -1.06
CA ILE A 46 8.86 -7.43 -0.43
C ILE A 46 9.38 -6.05 -0.01
N GLN A 47 9.30 -5.06 -0.90
CA GLN A 47 9.75 -3.70 -0.62
C GLN A 47 8.91 -3.02 0.49
N GLN A 48 7.59 -3.19 0.47
CA GLN A 48 6.70 -2.73 1.54
C GLN A 48 7.17 -3.30 2.89
N ARG A 49 7.39 -4.61 2.99
CA ARG A 49 7.85 -5.22 4.25
C ARG A 49 9.23 -4.71 4.68
N SER A 50 10.13 -4.45 3.73
CA SER A 50 11.45 -3.85 4.00
C SER A 50 11.31 -2.45 4.64
N VAL A 51 10.47 -1.60 4.06
CA VAL A 51 10.17 -0.26 4.61
C VAL A 51 9.49 -0.36 5.97
N GLY A 52 8.58 -1.32 6.16
CA GLY A 52 7.94 -1.56 7.45
C GLY A 52 8.94 -1.91 8.55
N ARG A 53 9.92 -2.79 8.26
CA ARG A 53 10.99 -3.10 9.22
C ARG A 53 11.87 -1.88 9.53
N LEU A 54 12.21 -1.09 8.51
CA LEU A 54 12.99 0.13 8.69
C LEU A 54 12.28 1.15 9.58
N ALA A 55 10.96 1.29 9.41
CA ALA A 55 10.13 2.15 10.23
C ALA A 55 10.14 1.69 11.68
N LEU A 56 9.78 0.42 11.91
CA LEU A 56 9.66 -0.17 13.23
C LEU A 56 11.01 -0.33 13.95
N GLY A 57 12.14 -0.16 13.24
CA GLY A 57 13.46 -0.49 13.78
C GLY A 57 13.64 -1.99 14.02
N ALA A 58 12.89 -2.81 13.29
CA ALA A 58 12.83 -4.25 13.49
C ALA A 58 13.96 -4.98 12.75
N HIS A 59 14.36 -6.16 13.27
CA HIS A 59 15.40 -6.98 12.65
C HIS A 59 14.96 -7.49 11.26
N GLY A 60 15.91 -7.78 10.37
CA GLY A 60 15.63 -8.28 9.01
C GLY A 60 14.79 -9.57 8.99
N ASN A 61 14.96 -10.42 10.01
CA ASN A 61 14.24 -11.69 10.16
C ASN A 61 12.86 -11.55 10.84
N THR A 62 12.39 -10.33 11.11
CA THR A 62 11.08 -10.13 11.73
C THR A 62 9.97 -10.71 10.84
N PRO A 63 9.02 -11.48 11.42
CA PRO A 63 7.90 -12.08 10.70
C PRO A 63 7.15 -11.06 9.83
N LYS A 64 6.79 -11.47 8.62
CA LYS A 64 6.23 -10.58 7.59
C LYS A 64 4.85 -10.05 8.00
N GLU A 65 4.07 -10.93 8.61
CA GLU A 65 2.70 -10.72 9.07
C GLU A 65 2.69 -9.75 10.25
N GLY A 66 3.64 -9.89 11.18
CA GLY A 66 3.82 -8.97 12.30
C GLY A 66 4.15 -7.56 11.82
N VAL A 67 5.09 -7.42 10.88
CA VAL A 67 5.44 -6.11 10.28
C VAL A 67 4.23 -5.48 9.58
N GLN A 68 3.44 -6.26 8.82
CA GLN A 68 2.24 -5.74 8.15
C GLN A 68 1.15 -5.33 9.15
N GLY A 69 0.93 -6.13 10.19
CA GLY A 69 -0.03 -5.86 11.26
C GLY A 69 0.32 -4.61 12.06
N ASP A 70 1.55 -4.53 12.54
CA ASP A 70 2.05 -3.39 13.31
C ASP A 70 2.04 -2.10 12.48
N MET A 71 2.29 -2.18 11.17
CA MET A 71 2.18 -1.02 10.28
C MET A 71 0.73 -0.68 9.88
N GLY A 72 -0.23 -1.57 10.11
CA GLY A 72 -1.62 -1.40 9.68
C GLY A 72 -1.75 -1.33 8.15
N TRP A 73 -0.93 -2.09 7.44
CA TRP A 73 -0.86 -2.05 5.97
C TRP A 73 -1.56 -3.26 5.34
N ALA A 74 -2.47 -2.98 4.39
CA ALA A 74 -3.06 -4.02 3.55
C ALA A 74 -2.02 -4.63 2.60
N SER A 75 -2.18 -5.92 2.30
CA SER A 75 -1.44 -6.61 1.25
C SER A 75 -1.80 -6.08 -0.13
N PHE A 76 -0.92 -6.28 -1.11
CA PHE A 76 -1.19 -5.89 -2.50
C PHE A 76 -2.38 -6.65 -3.10
N LYS A 77 -2.48 -7.94 -2.80
CA LYS A 77 -3.63 -8.77 -3.19
C LYS A 77 -4.95 -8.22 -2.65
N SER A 78 -4.97 -7.80 -1.37
CA SER A 78 -6.17 -7.20 -0.77
C SER A 78 -6.54 -5.89 -1.46
N ARG A 79 -5.57 -5.04 -1.79
CA ARG A 79 -5.81 -3.79 -2.53
C ARG A 79 -6.35 -4.04 -3.92
N GLU A 80 -5.79 -5.00 -4.64
CA GLU A 80 -6.25 -5.38 -5.98
C GLU A 80 -7.70 -5.90 -5.94
N ALA A 81 -8.01 -6.79 -5.00
CA ALA A 81 -9.37 -7.32 -4.84
C ALA A 81 -10.38 -6.18 -4.61
N ILE A 82 -10.06 -5.23 -3.72
CA ILE A 82 -10.92 -4.06 -3.47
C ILE A 82 -11.09 -3.22 -4.74
N SER A 83 -10.02 -3.01 -5.52
CA SER A 83 -10.11 -2.27 -6.78
C SER A 83 -11.02 -2.96 -7.80
N LYS A 84 -10.95 -4.30 -7.93
CA LYS A 84 -11.81 -5.07 -8.83
C LYS A 84 -13.27 -5.01 -8.41
N VAL A 85 -13.57 -5.19 -7.12
CA VAL A 85 -14.94 -5.06 -6.59
C VAL A 85 -15.51 -3.68 -6.86
N LYS A 86 -14.73 -2.61 -6.65
CA LYS A 86 -15.16 -1.24 -6.96
C LYS A 86 -15.41 -1.00 -8.44
N PHE A 87 -14.62 -1.64 -9.30
CA PHE A 87 -14.81 -1.58 -10.74
C PHE A 87 -16.09 -2.29 -11.16
N GLU A 88 -16.35 -3.50 -10.66
CA GLU A 88 -17.59 -4.23 -10.91
C GLU A 88 -18.82 -3.45 -10.44
N GLN A 89 -18.77 -2.85 -9.25
CA GLN A 89 -19.86 -1.99 -8.76
C GLN A 89 -20.10 -0.80 -9.71
N ARG A 90 -19.03 -0.14 -10.18
CA ARG A 90 -19.15 0.97 -11.13
C ARG A 90 -19.75 0.52 -12.46
N LEU A 91 -19.45 -0.70 -12.93
CA LEU A 91 -20.05 -1.25 -14.14
C LEU A 91 -21.55 -1.46 -13.96
N ALA A 92 -21.99 -1.96 -12.80
CA ALA A 92 -23.41 -2.17 -12.50
C ALA A 92 -24.22 -0.86 -12.44
N GLU A 93 -23.58 0.26 -12.10
CA GLU A 93 -24.21 1.59 -12.01
C GLU A 93 -24.17 2.37 -13.33
N ILE A 94 -23.41 1.93 -14.33
CA ILE A 94 -23.28 2.61 -15.62
C ILE A 94 -24.47 2.28 -16.52
N GLU A 95 -24.97 3.30 -17.25
CA GLU A 95 -25.97 3.09 -18.30
C GLU A 95 -25.44 2.14 -19.39
N ASP A 96 -26.30 1.20 -19.79
CA ASP A 96 -26.06 0.15 -20.81
C ASP A 96 -25.65 0.69 -22.19
N THR A 97 -25.78 2.00 -22.40
CA THR A 97 -25.36 2.68 -23.63
C THR A 97 -23.84 2.83 -23.72
N ARG A 98 -23.12 2.81 -22.59
CA ARG A 98 -21.67 3.01 -22.56
C ARG A 98 -20.92 1.73 -22.89
N TRP A 99 -19.84 1.89 -23.67
CA TRP A 99 -19.00 0.77 -24.11
C TRP A 99 -18.50 -0.11 -22.95
N ALA A 100 -18.20 0.49 -21.80
CA ALA A 100 -17.68 -0.23 -20.64
C ALA A 100 -18.66 -1.28 -20.07
N ALA A 101 -19.98 -1.11 -20.25
CA ALA A 101 -21.00 -2.08 -19.83
C ALA A 101 -21.18 -3.25 -20.82
N LYS A 102 -20.60 -3.14 -22.02
CA LYS A 102 -20.79 -4.10 -23.13
C LYS A 102 -19.62 -5.07 -23.31
N VAL A 103 -18.57 -4.97 -22.49
CA VAL A 103 -17.34 -5.78 -22.56
C VAL A 103 -17.35 -6.85 -21.48
#